data_AF-A0A1H1YSC1-F1
#
_entry.id   AF-A0A1H1YSC1-F1
#
_cell.length_a   1.000
_cell.length_b   1.000
_cell.length_c   1.000
_cell.angle_alpha   90.00
_cell.angle_beta   90.00
_cell.angle_gamma   90.00
#
_symmetry.space_group_name_H-M   'P 1'
#
loop_
_entity.id
_entity.type
_entity.pdbx_description
1 polymer ?
#
loop_
_entity_poly.entity_id
_entity_poly.type
_entity_poly.pdbx_seq_one_letter_code
_entity_poly.pdbx_strand_id
1 'polypeptide(L)'
;MSETQGGYQVPEESEQLDQIQAEDSLVDRGVDDVLDEGLTTPENWSAGERDEHENLDQRLAEEEPDVGADDEEREYDDFLDDGEVGGRRSGRLVDPNEGTGSDDESELYGTDVGIDGAAASAEEAAVHVIDDDR
;
A
#
# COMPACT_ATOMS: atom_id res chain seq x y z
N MET A 1 39.34 -25.80 -1.09
CA MET A 1 38.09 -25.07 -0.77
C MET A 1 37.03 -25.73 -1.61
N SER A 2 36.15 -26.51 -0.99
CA SER A 2 35.06 -27.22 -1.66
C SER A 2 33.80 -26.38 -1.48
N GLU A 3 33.32 -25.79 -2.56
CA GLU A 3 31.95 -25.28 -2.64
C GLU A 3 31.10 -26.35 -3.31
N THR A 4 30.23 -26.98 -2.53
CA THR A 4 29.17 -27.84 -3.04
C THR A 4 28.06 -26.94 -3.57
N GLN A 5 28.10 -26.62 -4.86
CA GLN A 5 26.98 -25.98 -5.55
C GLN A 5 25.81 -26.97 -5.53
N GLY A 6 24.84 -26.74 -4.64
CA GLY A 6 23.59 -27.50 -4.62
C GLY A 6 22.89 -27.35 -5.96
N GLY A 7 22.78 -28.46 -6.70
CA GLY A 7 22.17 -28.49 -8.01
C GLY A 7 20.65 -28.38 -7.91
N TYR A 8 20.12 -27.20 -8.23
CA TYR A 8 18.73 -27.10 -8.66
C TYR A 8 18.68 -27.57 -10.11
N GLN A 9 18.21 -28.81 -10.33
CA GLN A 9 17.86 -29.25 -11.68
C GLN A 9 16.58 -28.52 -12.06
N VAL A 10 16.67 -27.65 -13.07
CA VAL A 10 15.48 -27.05 -13.68
C VAL A 10 14.81 -28.17 -14.49
N PRO A 11 13.52 -28.48 -14.23
CA PRO A 11 12.81 -29.50 -14.97
C PRO A 11 12.69 -29.11 -16.45
N GLU A 12 12.44 -30.09 -17.32
CA GLU A 12 12.29 -29.83 -18.75
C GLU A 12 11.10 -28.89 -19.05
N GLU A 13 11.15 -28.13 -20.15
CA GLU A 13 10.15 -27.08 -20.43
C GLU A 13 8.72 -27.62 -20.44
N SER A 14 8.52 -28.86 -20.86
CA SER A 14 7.22 -29.53 -20.81
C SER A 14 6.72 -29.76 -19.39
N GLU A 15 7.60 -30.13 -18.45
CA GLU A 15 7.25 -30.32 -17.04
C GLU A 15 7.04 -28.99 -16.31
N GLN A 16 7.68 -27.91 -16.77
CA GLN A 16 7.48 -26.57 -16.22
C GLN A 16 6.11 -25.98 -16.57
N LEU A 17 5.55 -26.38 -17.72
CA LEU A 17 4.27 -25.88 -18.22
C LEU A 17 3.09 -26.79 -17.83
N ASP A 18 3.38 -27.94 -17.22
CA ASP A 18 2.34 -28.88 -16.78
C ASP A 18 1.62 -28.34 -15.54
N GLN A 19 0.29 -28.41 -15.55
CA GLN A 19 -0.51 -28.02 -14.38
C GLN A 19 -0.63 -29.20 -13.41
N ILE A 20 -0.75 -28.91 -12.11
CA ILE A 20 -0.92 -29.95 -11.10
C ILE A 20 -2.27 -30.64 -11.33
N GLN A 21 -2.22 -31.93 -11.65
CA GLN A 21 -3.41 -32.72 -11.98
C GLN A 21 -4.25 -33.02 -10.72
N ALA A 22 -5.50 -33.43 -10.91
CA ALA A 22 -6.40 -33.78 -9.80
C ALA A 22 -5.88 -34.99 -8.99
N GLU A 23 -5.15 -35.91 -9.62
CA GLU A 23 -4.53 -37.05 -8.93
C GLU A 23 -3.41 -36.63 -7.96
N ASP A 24 -2.69 -35.55 -8.28
CA ASP A 24 -1.62 -35.02 -7.44
C ASP A 24 -2.12 -34.06 -6.36
N SER A 25 -3.06 -33.17 -6.73
CA SER A 25 -3.63 -32.18 -5.80
C SER A 25 -4.77 -32.72 -4.93
N LEU A 26 -5.39 -33.84 -5.34
CA LEU A 26 -6.64 -34.37 -4.79
C LEU A 26 -7.81 -33.35 -4.85
N VAL A 27 -7.74 -32.39 -5.76
CA VAL A 27 -8.79 -31.38 -5.99
C VAL A 27 -9.44 -31.64 -7.35
N ASP A 28 -10.70 -32.09 -7.33
CA ASP A 28 -11.50 -32.29 -8.54
C ASP A 28 -12.32 -31.03 -8.87
N ARG A 29 -12.06 -30.43 -10.03
CA ARG A 29 -12.77 -29.25 -10.56
C ARG A 29 -13.81 -29.61 -11.62
N GLY A 30 -14.03 -30.91 -11.89
CA GLY A 30 -15.06 -31.39 -12.81
C GLY A 30 -14.65 -31.44 -14.29
N VAL A 31 -13.35 -31.41 -14.58
CA VAL A 31 -12.75 -31.60 -15.91
C VAL A 31 -11.77 -32.77 -15.87
N ASP A 32 -11.59 -33.46 -17.00
CA ASP A 32 -10.68 -34.61 -17.12
C ASP A 32 -9.22 -34.15 -17.14
N ASP A 33 -8.92 -33.08 -17.88
CA ASP A 33 -7.65 -32.36 -17.87
C ASP A 33 -7.86 -30.94 -17.31
N VAL A 34 -6.98 -30.49 -16.41
CA VAL A 34 -7.00 -29.12 -15.86
C VAL A 34 -6.89 -28.07 -16.98
N LEU A 35 -6.25 -28.41 -18.11
CA LEU A 35 -6.15 -27.55 -19.30
C LEU A 35 -7.48 -27.38 -20.07
N ASP A 36 -8.49 -28.20 -19.81
CA ASP A 36 -9.81 -28.09 -20.44
C ASP A 36 -10.70 -27.04 -19.77
N GLU A 37 -10.29 -26.47 -18.64
CA GLU A 37 -11.04 -25.39 -17.99
C GLU A 37 -10.99 -24.09 -18.81
N GLY A 38 -12.16 -23.58 -19.18
CA GLY A 38 -12.29 -22.26 -19.79
C GLY A 38 -12.31 -21.14 -18.75
N LEU A 39 -11.53 -20.08 -18.98
CA LEU A 39 -11.64 -18.83 -18.22
C LEU A 39 -12.82 -18.00 -18.74
N THR A 40 -13.74 -17.61 -17.86
CA THR A 40 -14.78 -16.61 -18.18
C THR A 40 -14.37 -15.26 -17.60
N THR A 41 -14.49 -14.20 -18.40
CA THR A 41 -14.27 -12.84 -17.88
C THR A 41 -15.46 -12.42 -17.02
N PRO A 42 -15.27 -11.51 -16.05
CA PRO A 42 -16.38 -10.90 -15.36
C PRO A 42 -17.35 -10.25 -16.35
N GLU A 43 -18.64 -10.23 -16.04
CA GLU A 43 -19.66 -9.56 -16.84
C GLU A 43 -19.53 -8.03 -16.82
N ASN A 44 -18.74 -7.49 -15.89
CA ASN A 44 -18.49 -6.07 -15.72
C ASN A 44 -17.01 -5.74 -15.99
N TRP A 45 -16.78 -4.53 -16.48
CA TRP A 45 -15.45 -3.97 -16.71
C TRP A 45 -14.64 -3.96 -15.40
N SER A 46 -13.41 -4.45 -15.45
CA SER A 46 -12.45 -4.25 -14.36
C SER A 46 -11.89 -2.81 -14.40
N ALA A 47 -11.37 -2.31 -13.28
CA ALA A 47 -10.75 -0.98 -13.22
C ALA A 47 -9.57 -0.80 -14.19
N GLY A 48 -9.02 -1.89 -14.74
CA GLY A 48 -7.98 -1.86 -15.78
C GLY A 48 -8.52 -1.76 -17.21
N GLU A 49 -9.82 -2.00 -17.42
CA GLU A 49 -10.50 -1.94 -18.72
C GLU A 49 -11.35 -0.65 -18.84
N ARG A 50 -10.93 0.41 -18.14
CA ARG A 50 -11.61 1.71 -18.12
C ARG A 50 -11.67 2.37 -19.49
N ASP A 51 -12.75 3.11 -19.70
CA ASP A 51 -12.92 3.98 -20.85
C ASP A 51 -11.90 5.13 -20.74
N GLU A 52 -11.10 5.34 -21.78
CA GLU A 52 -10.03 6.35 -21.85
C GLU A 52 -10.53 7.82 -21.79
N HIS A 53 -11.81 8.01 -21.49
CA HIS A 53 -12.55 9.28 -21.53
C HIS A 53 -13.26 9.65 -20.22
N GLU A 54 -12.88 9.06 -19.08
CA GLU A 54 -13.37 9.49 -17.76
C GLU A 54 -12.86 10.90 -17.40
N ASN A 55 -13.76 11.73 -16.87
CA ASN A 55 -13.40 13.03 -16.30
C ASN A 55 -12.87 12.88 -14.86
N LEU A 56 -12.16 13.89 -14.37
CA LEU A 56 -11.59 13.90 -13.01
C LEU A 56 -12.64 13.65 -11.93
N ASP A 57 -13.85 14.21 -12.07
CA ASP A 57 -14.93 14.03 -11.11
C ASP A 57 -15.42 12.57 -11.02
N GLN A 58 -15.41 11.85 -12.15
CA GLN A 58 -15.81 10.44 -12.18
C GLN A 58 -14.76 9.59 -11.46
N ARG A 59 -13.48 9.84 -11.74
CA ARG A 59 -12.36 9.17 -11.06
C ARG A 59 -12.37 9.40 -9.55
N LEU A 60 -12.72 10.61 -9.10
CA LEU A 60 -12.82 10.93 -7.68
C LEU A 60 -14.03 10.27 -7.02
N ALA A 61 -15.14 10.12 -7.73
CA ALA A 61 -16.33 9.44 -7.22
C ALA A 61 -16.14 7.92 -7.06
N GLU A 62 -15.19 7.34 -7.80
CA GLU A 62 -14.80 5.93 -7.70
C GLU A 62 -13.66 5.69 -6.68
N GLU A 63 -13.05 6.75 -6.15
CA GLU A 63 -12.00 6.65 -5.14
C GLU A 63 -12.59 6.28 -3.79
N GLU A 64 -12.14 5.16 -3.22
CA GLU A 64 -12.38 4.85 -1.81
C GLU A 64 -11.29 5.53 -0.96
N PRO A 65 -11.66 6.26 0.12
CA PRO A 65 -10.69 6.89 1.00
C PRO A 65 -9.79 5.84 1.67
N ASP A 66 -8.50 6.14 1.70
CA ASP A 66 -7.51 5.28 2.34
C ASP A 66 -7.73 5.24 3.86
N VAL A 67 -7.61 4.06 4.46
CA VAL A 67 -7.78 3.88 5.91
C VAL A 67 -6.46 4.18 6.62
N GLY A 68 -6.45 5.20 7.47
CA GLY A 68 -5.24 5.59 8.20
C GLY A 68 -4.91 4.60 9.32
N ALA A 69 -3.64 4.54 9.73
CA ALA A 69 -3.24 3.80 10.93
C ALA A 69 -3.88 4.34 12.23
N ASP A 70 -4.55 5.49 12.17
CA ASP A 70 -5.35 6.10 13.25
C ASP A 70 -6.84 5.66 13.21
N ASP A 71 -7.33 5.12 12.09
CA ASP A 71 -8.68 4.52 11.97
C ASP A 71 -8.73 3.11 12.58
N GLU A 72 -7.57 2.47 12.78
CA GLU A 72 -7.45 1.28 13.61
C GLU A 72 -7.55 1.72 15.08
N GLU A 73 -8.66 1.37 15.75
CA GLU A 73 -8.87 1.59 17.17
C GLU A 73 -7.67 1.04 17.95
N ARG A 74 -6.76 1.94 18.34
CA ARG A 74 -5.54 1.57 19.07
C ARG A 74 -5.92 1.15 20.48
N GLU A 75 -6.06 -0.15 20.69
CA GLU A 75 -6.13 -0.77 22.00
C GLU A 75 -4.73 -0.74 22.66
N TYR A 76 -4.27 0.45 23.07
CA TYR A 76 -3.08 0.60 23.87
C TYR A 76 -3.45 1.11 25.28
N ASP A 77 -3.81 0.18 26.17
CA ASP A 77 -4.19 0.43 27.58
C ASP A 77 -3.01 0.89 28.47
N ASP A 78 -1.77 0.87 27.96
CA ASP A 78 -0.53 1.10 28.74
C ASP A 78 0.22 2.41 28.41
N PHE A 79 -0.33 3.28 27.54
CA PHE A 79 0.28 4.61 27.31
C PHE A 79 -0.13 5.56 28.44
N LEU A 80 0.86 5.99 29.23
CA LEU A 80 0.72 7.17 30.07
C LEU A 80 0.68 8.39 29.14
N ASP A 81 -0.52 8.79 28.70
CA ASP A 81 -0.74 10.09 28.05
C ASP A 81 -0.57 11.18 29.13
N ASP A 82 0.67 11.64 29.32
CA ASP A 82 0.99 12.83 30.12
C ASP A 82 0.77 14.14 29.34
N GLY A 83 0.24 14.05 28.11
CA GLY A 83 -0.02 15.17 27.23
C GLY A 83 1.21 15.63 26.43
N GLU A 84 2.39 15.03 26.64
CA GLU A 84 3.61 15.38 25.90
C GLU A 84 3.67 14.71 24.51
N VAL A 85 2.76 13.77 24.24
CA VAL A 85 2.59 13.11 22.94
C VAL A 85 1.24 13.46 22.32
N GLY A 86 1.29 14.03 21.12
CA GLY A 86 0.10 14.38 20.35
C GLY A 86 -0.69 13.15 19.93
N GLY A 87 -2.03 13.22 19.98
CA GLY A 87 -2.90 12.11 19.55
C GLY A 87 -3.00 11.97 18.03
N ARG A 88 -2.64 13.01 17.28
CA ARG A 88 -2.57 12.98 15.82
C ARG A 88 -1.13 13.04 15.34
N ARG A 89 -0.82 12.23 14.34
CA ARG A 89 0.44 12.34 13.59
C ARG A 89 0.54 13.70 12.87
N SER A 90 1.75 14.23 12.74
CA SER A 90 2.07 15.36 11.86
C SER A 90 2.21 14.90 10.41
N GLY A 91 1.67 15.68 9.47
CA GLY A 91 1.91 15.49 8.05
C GLY A 91 3.22 16.11 7.56
N ARG A 92 3.34 16.25 6.24
CA ARG A 92 4.49 16.89 5.59
C ARG A 92 4.49 18.38 5.93
N LEU A 93 5.61 18.84 6.50
CA LEU A 93 5.83 20.26 6.79
C LEU A 93 6.44 20.95 5.57
N VAL A 94 5.81 22.03 5.15
CA VAL A 94 6.22 22.80 3.97
C VAL A 94 6.56 24.23 4.40
N ASP A 95 7.68 24.73 3.90
CA ASP A 95 8.08 26.12 4.08
C ASP A 95 7.04 27.09 3.49
N PRO A 96 6.86 28.31 4.03
CA PRO A 96 5.98 29.32 3.45
C PRO A 96 6.20 29.59 1.95
N ASN A 97 7.43 29.46 1.46
CA ASN A 97 7.79 29.61 0.04
C ASN A 97 7.72 28.30 -0.75
N GLU A 98 7.12 27.25 -0.18
CA GLU A 98 7.00 25.89 -0.74
C GLU A 98 8.35 25.20 -0.99
N GLY A 99 9.42 25.65 -0.31
CA GLY A 99 10.78 25.19 -0.53
C GLY A 99 11.41 25.77 -1.81
N THR A 100 10.90 26.89 -2.30
CA THR A 100 11.33 27.53 -3.54
C THR A 100 12.03 28.88 -3.27
N GLY A 101 13.11 29.14 -4.01
CA GLY A 101 13.84 30.40 -3.88
C GLY A 101 14.85 30.39 -2.74
N SER A 102 15.08 31.55 -2.14
CA SER A 102 15.98 31.72 -1.00
C SER A 102 15.17 31.81 0.29
N ASP A 103 15.72 31.23 1.35
CA ASP A 103 15.15 31.28 2.70
C ASP A 103 15.46 32.66 3.31
N ASP A 104 14.44 33.51 3.39
CA ASP A 104 14.55 34.87 3.92
C ASP A 104 13.98 34.97 5.35
N GLU A 105 13.28 33.92 5.77
CA GLU A 105 12.71 33.71 7.09
C GLU A 105 13.82 33.45 8.13
N SER A 106 13.79 34.21 9.22
CA SER A 106 14.78 34.03 10.30
C SER A 106 14.40 32.92 11.29
N GLU A 107 13.19 32.36 11.15
CA GLU A 107 12.56 31.41 12.08
C GLU A 107 12.31 30.09 11.33
N LEU A 108 12.57 28.95 11.99
CA LEU A 108 12.31 27.63 11.41
C LEU A 108 10.86 27.24 11.69
N TYR A 109 9.94 27.61 10.80
CA TYR A 109 8.53 27.23 10.87
C TYR A 109 8.05 26.71 9.52
N GLY A 110 7.08 25.78 9.56
CA GLY A 110 6.49 25.18 8.36
C GLY A 110 5.02 24.84 8.59
N THR A 111 4.25 24.78 7.51
CA THR A 111 2.83 24.42 7.57
C THR A 111 2.65 22.94 7.27
N ASP A 112 1.91 22.24 8.12
CA ASP A 112 1.46 20.87 7.87
C ASP A 112 0.43 20.86 6.73
N VAL A 113 0.78 20.25 5.60
CA VAL A 113 -0.10 20.12 4.42
C VAL A 113 -0.76 18.74 4.31
N GLY A 114 -0.64 17.90 5.35
CA GLY A 114 -1.24 16.57 5.41
C GLY A 114 -0.28 15.43 5.05
N ILE A 115 -0.83 14.22 5.04
CA ILE A 115 -0.11 12.96 4.84
C ILE A 115 -0.19 12.56 3.37
N ASP A 116 0.95 12.43 2.69
CA ASP A 116 1.00 11.92 1.31
C ASP A 116 0.92 10.38 1.32
N GLY A 117 -0.31 9.84 1.38
CA GLY A 117 -0.70 8.47 0.96
C GLY A 117 0.29 7.34 1.27
N ALA A 118 0.71 7.20 2.55
CA ALA A 118 1.62 6.17 3.04
C ALA A 118 3.08 6.19 2.54
N ALA A 119 3.53 7.22 1.81
CA ALA A 119 4.94 7.38 1.42
C ALA A 119 5.86 7.88 2.55
N ALA A 120 5.31 8.01 3.76
CA ALA A 120 6.01 8.47 4.94
C ALA A 120 7.15 7.55 5.34
N SER A 121 8.32 8.12 5.64
CA SER A 121 9.37 7.36 6.30
C SER A 121 8.95 6.99 7.73
N ALA A 122 9.59 5.98 8.32
CA ALA A 122 9.36 5.62 9.72
C ALA A 122 9.62 6.79 10.68
N GLU A 123 10.53 7.70 10.32
CA GLU A 123 10.86 8.89 11.11
C GLU A 123 9.74 9.93 11.03
N GLU A 124 9.17 10.13 9.86
CA GLU A 124 8.03 11.02 9.64
C GLU A 124 6.75 10.48 10.30
N ALA A 125 6.61 9.16 10.39
CA ALA A 125 5.52 8.49 11.10
C ALA A 125 5.58 8.64 12.63
N ALA A 126 6.76 8.97 13.18
CA ALA A 126 6.95 9.10 14.62
C ALA A 126 6.57 10.50 15.18
N VAL A 127 6.42 11.50 14.32
CA VAL A 127 6.15 12.89 14.74
C VAL A 127 4.65 13.12 14.95
N HIS A 128 4.27 13.70 16.09
CA HIS A 128 2.88 13.97 16.46
C HIS A 128 2.67 15.44 16.83
N VAL A 129 1.46 15.95 16.62
CA VAL A 129 1.12 17.34 16.94
C VAL A 129 0.47 17.44 18.31
N ILE A 130 1.06 18.28 19.17
CA ILE A 130 0.53 18.65 20.48
C ILE A 130 -0.34 19.90 20.29
N ASP A 131 -1.55 19.88 20.84
CA ASP A 131 -2.47 21.01 20.79
C ASP A 131 -2.14 22.02 21.89
N ASP A 132 -2.16 23.32 21.56
CA ASP A 132 -1.78 24.40 22.50
C ASP A 132 -2.83 24.62 23.58
N ASP A 133 -4.07 24.16 23.37
CA ASP A 133 -5.18 24.27 24.32
C ASP A 133 -5.27 23.08 25.30
N ARG A 134 -4.24 22.21 25.35
CA ARG A 134 -4.16 21.08 26.29
C ARG A 134 -3.44 21.40 27.61
#